data_AF-A0A9E2MHT8-F1
#
_entry.id   AF-A0A9E2MHT8-F1
#
_cell.length_a   1.000
_cell.length_b   1.000
_cell.length_c   1.000
_cell.angle_alpha   90.00
_cell.angle_beta   90.00
_cell.angle_gamma   90.00
#
_symmetry.space_group_name_H-M   'P 1'
#
loop_
_entity.id
_entity.type
_entity.pdbx_description
1 polymer ?
#
loop_
_entity_poly.entity_id
_entity_poly.type
_entity_poly.pdbx_seq_one_letter_code
_entity_poly.pdbx_strand_id
1 'polypeptide(L)' 'MNKVFKPRRIEFDELTWRLSEYERKYNISTIEFFRRYSTGELGDDDELMMWAGIYHLYLTSHPVRLFMHEEVALTA' A
#
# COMPACT_ATOMS: atom_id res chain seq x y z
N MET A 1 12.71 28.27 -8.08
CA MET A 1 11.32 27.86 -8.37
C MET A 1 10.69 27.33 -7.10
N ASN A 2 9.78 28.08 -6.45
CA ASN A 2 9.04 27.59 -5.30
C ASN A 2 7.81 26.80 -5.78
N LYS A 3 7.95 25.49 -5.96
CA LYS A 3 6.78 24.62 -6.17
C LYS A 3 6.06 24.48 -4.83
N VAL A 4 4.88 25.08 -4.71
CA VAL A 4 3.99 24.85 -3.57
C VAL A 4 3.39 23.45 -3.72
N PHE A 5 3.84 22.52 -2.90
CA PHE A 5 3.22 21.19 -2.81
C PHE A 5 1.88 21.33 -2.09
N LYS A 6 0.78 21.22 -2.85
CA LYS A 6 -0.55 21.13 -2.26
C LYS A 6 -0.82 19.66 -1.89
N PRO A 7 -1.15 19.35 -0.63
CA PRO A 7 -1.53 17.99 -0.27
C PRO A 7 -2.77 17.59 -1.08
N ARG A 8 -2.74 16.38 -1.63
CA ARG A 8 -3.85 15.80 -2.40
C ARG A 8 -4.44 14.65 -1.59
N ARG A 9 -5.77 14.65 -1.44
CA ARG A 9 -6.50 13.52 -0.89
C ARG A 9 -6.47 12.36 -1.90
N ILE A 10 -6.21 11.16 -1.40
CA ILE A 10 -6.22 9.92 -2.18
C ILE A 10 -7.28 9.00 -1.59
N GLU A 11 -8.12 8.42 -2.45
CA GLU A 11 -9.19 7.53 -2.02
C GLU A 11 -8.75 6.06 -2.05
N PHE A 12 -9.50 5.21 -1.36
CA PHE A 12 -9.24 3.77 -1.23
C PHE A 12 -9.13 3.06 -2.60
N ASP A 13 -10.02 3.37 -3.53
CA ASP A 13 -10.04 2.75 -4.86
C ASP A 13 -8.78 3.11 -5.67
N GLU A 14 -8.27 4.34 -5.50
CA GLU A 14 -7.05 4.76 -6.16
C GLU A 14 -5.82 4.04 -5.59
N LEU A 15 -5.76 3.84 -4.26
CA LEU A 15 -4.71 3.05 -3.62
C LEU A 15 -4.73 1.61 -4.13
N THR A 16 -5.91 1.00 -4.20
CA THR A 16 -6.10 -0.37 -4.69
C THR A 16 -5.69 -0.50 -6.16
N TRP A 17 -6.11 0.44 -7.01
CA TRP A 17 -5.71 0.48 -8.41
C TRP A 17 -4.18 0.60 -8.55
N ARG A 18 -3.55 1.53 -7.82
CA ARG A 18 -2.09 1.71 -7.85
C ARG A 18 -1.36 0.45 -7.41
N LEU A 19 -1.78 -0.22 -6.35
CA LEU A 19 -1.18 -1.49 -5.92
C LEU A 19 -1.29 -2.54 -7.04
N SER A 20 -2.44 -2.65 -7.69
CA SER A 20 -2.64 -3.58 -8.81
C SER A 20 -1.74 -3.30 -10.03
N GLU A 21 -1.34 -2.05 -10.25
CA GLU A 21 -0.37 -1.70 -11.30
C GLU A 21 1.02 -2.27 -10.98
N TYR A 22 1.46 -2.21 -9.72
CA TYR A 22 2.70 -2.88 -9.29
C TYR A 22 2.60 -4.40 -9.45
N GLU A 23 1.46 -4.99 -9.07
CA GLU A 23 1.27 -6.43 -9.23
C GLU A 23 1.39 -6.86 -10.69
N ARG A 24 0.77 -6.10 -11.61
CA ARG A 24 0.90 -6.33 -13.05
C ARG A 24 2.31 -6.13 -13.56
N LYS A 25 2.97 -5.03 -13.16
CA LYS A 25 4.31 -4.67 -13.66
C LYS A 25 5.37 -5.69 -13.25
N TYR A 26 5.32 -6.18 -12.02
CA TYR A 26 6.33 -7.09 -11.48
C TYR A 26 5.88 -8.56 -11.52
N ASN A 27 4.62 -8.84 -11.87
CA ASN A 27 4.02 -10.17 -11.84
C ASN A 27 4.14 -10.84 -10.45
N ILE A 28 3.89 -10.07 -9.40
CA ILE A 28 4.02 -10.46 -7.99
C ILE A 28 2.82 -9.89 -7.25
N SER A 29 2.13 -10.69 -6.43
CA SER A 29 0.99 -10.20 -5.64
C SER A 29 1.43 -9.23 -4.54
N THR A 30 0.53 -8.34 -4.10
CA THR A 30 0.76 -7.42 -2.98
C THR A 30 1.18 -8.16 -1.70
N ILE A 31 0.64 -9.36 -1.48
CA ILE A 31 1.01 -10.23 -0.36
C ILE A 31 2.50 -10.65 -0.46
N GLU A 32 2.96 -11.04 -1.65
CA GLU A 32 4.36 -11.43 -1.84
C GLU A 32 5.29 -10.21 -1.82
N PHE A 33 4.87 -9.06 -2.33
CA PHE A 33 5.59 -7.80 -2.11
C PHE A 33 5.74 -7.50 -0.61
N PHE A 34 4.66 -7.59 0.16
CA PHE A 34 4.72 -7.37 1.60
C PHE A 34 5.67 -8.33 2.30
N ARG A 35 5.64 -9.62 1.94
CA ARG A 35 6.58 -10.62 2.48
C ARG A 35 8.02 -10.16 2.25
N ARG A 36 8.40 -9.86 1.01
CA ARG A 36 9.76 -9.41 0.63
C ARG A 36 10.15 -8.10 1.33
N TYR A 37 9.19 -7.21 1.56
CA TYR A 37 9.43 -5.92 2.21
C TYR A 37 9.74 -6.13 3.68
N SER A 38 8.94 -6.97 4.34
CA SER A 38 9.12 -7.30 5.75
C SER A 38 10.42 -8.06 6.04
N THR A 39 10.96 -8.79 5.06
CA THR A 39 12.24 -9.50 5.18
C THR A 39 13.44 -8.68 4.72
N GLY A 40 13.24 -7.45 4.21
CA GLY A 40 14.31 -6.61 3.66
C GLY A 40 14.86 -7.10 2.33
N GLU A 41 14.17 -8.02 1.64
CA GLU A 41 14.50 -8.48 0.28
C GLU A 41 14.16 -7.42 -0.78
N LEU A 42 13.20 -6.53 -0.47
CA LEU A 42 12.93 -5.33 -1.26
C LEU A 42 14.01 -4.29 -0.93
N GLY A 43 14.91 -4.05 -1.88
CA GLY A 43 15.95 -3.03 -1.79
C GLY A 43 15.38 -1.61 -1.77
N ASP A 44 16.26 -0.63 -1.91
CA ASP A 44 15.98 0.80 -1.80
C ASP A 44 15.59 1.48 -3.14
N ASP A 45 15.16 0.69 -4.12
CA ASP A 45 14.70 1.21 -5.41
C ASP A 45 13.50 2.17 -5.23
N ASP A 46 13.54 3.31 -5.89
CA ASP A 46 12.55 4.39 -5.75
C ASP A 46 11.12 3.90 -6.03
N GLU A 47 10.92 2.97 -6.98
CA GLU A 47 9.60 2.43 -7.30
C GLU A 47 9.11 1.51 -6.19
N LEU A 48 10.00 0.74 -5.58
CA LEU A 48 9.70 -0.17 -4.49
C LEU A 48 9.39 0.60 -3.19
N MET A 49 10.12 1.68 -2.95
CA MET A 49 9.85 2.61 -1.86
C MET A 49 8.50 3.32 -2.04
N MET A 50 8.14 3.68 -3.29
CA MET A 50 6.83 4.23 -3.59
C MET A 50 5.71 3.21 -3.36
N TRP A 51 5.89 1.95 -3.79
CA TRP A 51 4.95 0.86 -3.50
C TRP A 51 4.71 0.71 -1.99
N ALA A 52 5.77 0.68 -1.18
CA ALA A 52 5.67 0.55 0.27
C ALA A 52 4.88 1.71 0.90
N GLY A 53 5.09 2.94 0.42
CA GLY A 53 4.31 4.10 0.86
C GLY A 53 2.82 3.99 0.51
N ILE A 54 2.49 3.54 -0.71
CA ILE A 54 1.09 3.32 -1.14
C ILE A 54 0.44 2.22 -0.30
N TYR A 55 1.16 1.12 -0.06
CA TYR A 55 0.67 0.02 0.75
C TYR A 55 0.39 0.44 2.20
N HIS A 56 1.26 1.27 2.79
CA HIS A 56 1.02 1.83 4.12
C HIS A 56 -0.25 2.71 4.17
N LEU A 57 -0.48 3.54 3.15
CA LEU A 57 -1.70 4.34 3.04
C LEU A 57 -2.96 3.47 2.89
N TYR A 58 -2.86 2.36 2.15
CA TYR A 58 -3.93 1.38 2.02
C TYR A 58 -4.29 0.77 3.38
N LEU A 59 -3.31 0.30 4.14
CA LEU A 59 -3.52 -0.30 5.47
C LEU A 59 -4.14 0.66 6.49
N THR A 60 -3.84 1.95 6.36
CA THR A 60 -4.36 3.00 7.26
C THR A 60 -5.66 3.62 6.77
N SER A 61 -6.17 3.20 5.60
CA SER A 61 -7.44 3.65 5.06
C SER A 61 -8.61 3.20 5.95
N HIS A 62 -9.69 3.99 5.98
CA HIS A 62 -10.86 3.68 6.81
C HIS A 62 -11.50 2.32 6.50
N PRO A 63 -11.73 1.92 5.23
CA PRO A 63 -12.31 0.62 4.92
C PRO A 63 -11.49 -0.55 5.45
N VAL A 64 -10.16 -0.53 5.27
CA VAL A 64 -9.28 -1.61 5.74
C VAL A 64 -9.28 -1.68 7.27
N ARG A 65 -9.24 -0.54 7.96
CA ARG A 65 -9.30 -0.53 9.42
C ARG A 65 -10.62 -1.10 9.96
N LEU A 66 -11.75 -0.77 9.34
CA LEU A 66 -13.04 -1.36 9.72
C LEU A 66 -13.03 -2.88 9.53
N PHE A 67 -12.58 -3.35 8.36
CA PHE A 67 -12.45 -4.78 8.07
C PHE A 67 -11.60 -5.51 9.12
N MET A 68 -10.42 -4.97 9.45
CA MET A 68 -9.51 -5.56 10.45
C MET A 68 -10.14 -5.59 11.85
N HIS A 69 -10.94 -4.59 12.22
CA HIS A 69 -11.69 -4.61 13.48
C HIS A 69 -12.77 -5.70 13.52
N GLU A 70 -13.46 -5.94 12.40
CA GLU A 70 -14.48 -6.99 12.29
C GLU A 70 -13.87 -8.40 12.38
N GLU A 71 -12.73 -8.65 11.74
CA GLU A 71 -12.05 -9.96 11.82
C GLU A 71 -11.58 -10.30 13.23
N VAL A 72 -11.06 -9.31 13.97
CA VAL A 72 -10.65 -9.50 15.39
C VAL A 72 -11.88 -9.83 16.26
N ALA A 73 -13.04 -9.23 15.98
CA ALA A 73 -14.26 -9.51 16.72
C ALA A 73 -14.86 -10.91 16.42
N LEU A 74 -14.58 -11.48 15.23
CA LEU A 74 -15.03 -12.83 14.85
C LEU A 74 -14.09 -13.95 15.33
N THR A 75 -12.87 -13.60 15.75
CA THR A 75 -11.84 -14.55 16.22
C THR A 75 -11.65 -14.54 17.74
N ALA A 76 -12.35 -13.66 18.46
CA ALA A 76 -12.38 -13.53 19.92
C ALA A 76 -13.60 -14.22 20.56
#